data_AF-A0A9X8VKG9-F1
#
_entry.id   AF-A0A9X8VKG9-F1
#
_cell.length_a   1.000
_cell.length_b   1.000
_cell.length_c   1.000
_cell.angle_alpha   90.00
_cell.angle_beta   90.00
_cell.angle_gamma   90.00
#
_symmetry.space_group_name_H-M   'P 1'
#
loop_
_entity.id
_entity.type
_entity.pdbx_description
1 polymer ?
#
loop_
_entity_poly.entity_id
_entity_poly.type
_entity_poly.pdbx_seq_one_letter_code
_entity_poly.pdbx_strand_id
1 'polypeptide(L)'
;MIVRLSKALLVCAIALFASLVAFGNLTDYGSNFAFVRHVFMMDTIFPDATIGYRSIQTPWLHHAGYIFIIALESLTALLCWIGGLRLLGGLKLPAKAFNGRKKWAVAGLTLGFLTWQVGFMSIGGEWFGMW
;
A
#
# COMPACT_ATOMS: atom_id res chain seq x y z
N MET A 1 7.78 28.74 5.27
CA MET A 1 6.39 28.24 5.05
C MET A 1 6.35 27.10 4.04
N ILE A 2 7.00 27.25 2.86
CA ILE A 2 6.96 26.28 1.76
C ILE A 2 7.27 24.82 2.14
N VAL A 3 8.28 24.58 2.98
CA VAL A 3 8.67 23.22 3.43
C VAL A 3 7.55 22.52 4.20
N ARG A 4 6.76 23.25 4.99
CA ARG A 4 5.66 22.66 5.76
C ARG A 4 4.48 22.30 4.85
N LEU A 5 4.19 23.17 3.89
CA LEU A 5 3.18 22.91 2.88
C LEU A 5 3.55 21.72 2.01
N SER A 6 4.79 21.66 1.54
CA SER A 6 5.34 20.52 0.79
C SER A 6 5.15 19.21 1.55
N LYS A 7 5.51 19.14 2.83
CA LYS A 7 5.30 17.93 3.66
C LYS A 7 3.84 17.50 3.72
N ALA A 8 2.92 18.45 3.84
CA ALA A 8 1.50 18.14 3.90
C ALA A 8 0.96 17.66 2.54
N LEU A 9 1.32 18.35 1.45
CA LEU A 9 0.91 18.00 0.10
C LEU A 9 1.46 16.65 -0.35
N LEU A 10 2.72 16.33 -0.03
CA LEU A 10 3.29 15.02 -0.34
C LEU A 10 2.54 13.89 0.36
N VAL A 11 2.16 14.08 1.64
CA VAL A 11 1.36 13.09 2.38
C VAL A 11 -0.04 12.96 1.77
N CYS A 12 -0.68 14.07 1.39
CA CYS A 12 -1.98 14.04 0.70
C CYS A 12 -1.90 13.36 -0.68
N ALA A 13 -0.81 13.54 -1.42
CA ALA A 13 -0.60 12.87 -2.70
C ALA A 13 -0.52 11.35 -2.54
N ILE A 14 0.22 10.87 -1.52
CA ILE A 14 0.24 9.44 -1.18
C ILE A 14 -1.14 8.95 -0.71
N ALA A 15 -1.87 9.77 0.07
CA ALA A 15 -3.22 9.43 0.49
C ALA A 15 -4.17 9.25 -0.71
N LEU A 16 -4.11 10.15 -1.69
CA LEU A 16 -4.89 10.08 -2.91
C LEU A 16 -4.52 8.83 -3.72
N PHE A 17 -3.24 8.58 -3.95
CA PHE A 17 -2.77 7.39 -4.64
C PHE A 17 -3.29 6.11 -3.97
N ALA A 18 -3.06 5.94 -2.67
CA ALA A 18 -3.51 4.76 -1.93
C ALA A 18 -5.04 4.62 -1.94
N SER A 19 -5.79 5.74 -1.94
CA SER A 19 -7.25 5.73 -2.04
C SER A 19 -7.70 5.20 -3.40
N LEU A 20 -7.06 5.62 -4.49
CA LEU A 20 -7.39 5.15 -5.84
C LEU A 20 -7.05 3.67 -6.02
N VAL A 21 -5.93 3.21 -5.47
CA VAL A 21 -5.55 1.79 -5.48
C VAL A 21 -6.58 0.96 -4.70
N ALA A 22 -6.88 1.34 -3.45
CA ALA A 22 -7.87 0.62 -2.63
C ALA A 22 -9.26 0.65 -3.27
N PHE A 23 -9.67 1.79 -3.84
CA PHE A 23 -10.94 1.91 -4.57
C PHE A 23 -10.98 0.96 -5.76
N GLY A 24 -9.94 0.94 -6.60
CA GLY A 24 -9.83 0.02 -7.74
C GLY A 24 -9.94 -1.44 -7.31
N ASN A 25 -9.22 -1.84 -6.26
CA ASN A 25 -9.27 -3.22 -5.76
C ASN A 25 -10.63 -3.61 -5.15
N LEU A 26 -11.40 -2.64 -4.62
CA LEU A 26 -12.75 -2.85 -4.10
C LEU A 26 -13.80 -2.90 -5.22
N THR A 27 -13.73 -2.00 -6.19
CA THR A 27 -14.77 -1.87 -7.24
C THR A 27 -14.56 -2.80 -8.43
N ASP A 28 -13.31 -3.10 -8.77
CA ASP A 28 -12.93 -4.07 -9.81
C ASP A 28 -12.27 -5.28 -9.16
N TYR A 29 -12.99 -5.86 -8.18
CA TYR A 29 -12.47 -6.94 -7.35
C TYR A 29 -12.07 -8.17 -8.18
N GLY A 30 -12.87 -8.56 -9.17
CA GLY A 30 -12.65 -9.79 -9.95
C GLY A 30 -11.35 -9.79 -10.73
N SER A 31 -11.06 -8.68 -11.44
CA SER A 31 -9.86 -8.54 -12.26
C SER A 31 -8.59 -8.54 -11.42
N ASN A 32 -8.59 -7.76 -10.33
CA ASN A 32 -7.44 -7.64 -9.43
C ASN A 32 -7.25 -8.90 -8.57
N PHE A 33 -8.33 -9.58 -8.17
CA PHE A 33 -8.24 -10.88 -7.51
C PHE A 33 -7.61 -11.93 -8.41
N ALA A 34 -7.97 -11.96 -9.71
CA ALA A 34 -7.37 -12.88 -10.67
C ALA A 34 -5.85 -12.69 -10.76
N PHE A 35 -5.37 -11.44 -10.77
CA PHE A 35 -3.94 -11.14 -10.71
C PHE A 35 -3.27 -11.72 -9.46
N VAL A 36 -3.79 -11.45 -8.26
CA VAL A 36 -3.22 -11.98 -7.01
C VAL A 36 -3.26 -13.51 -6.96
N ARG A 37 -4.33 -14.11 -7.49
CA ARG A 37 -4.44 -15.56 -7.66
C ARG A 37 -3.31 -16.10 -8.54
N HIS A 38 -3.04 -15.50 -9.70
CA HIS A 38 -1.94 -15.93 -10.57
C HIS A 38 -0.58 -15.80 -9.89
N VAL A 39 -0.35 -14.71 -9.14
CA VAL A 39 0.88 -14.54 -8.35
C VAL A 39 1.06 -15.67 -7.34
N PHE A 40 0.00 -16.03 -6.58
CA PHE A 40 0.08 -17.14 -5.63
C PHE A 40 0.18 -18.51 -6.29
N MET A 41 -0.51 -18.72 -7.39
CA MET A 41 -0.45 -19.97 -8.15
C MET A 41 0.90 -20.15 -8.85
N MET A 42 1.62 -19.05 -9.12
CA MET A 42 2.86 -19.00 -9.90
C MET A 42 2.70 -19.71 -11.25
N ASP A 43 1.53 -19.61 -11.88
CA ASP A 43 1.19 -20.29 -13.13
C ASP A 43 1.55 -19.48 -14.39
N THR A 44 2.04 -18.25 -14.20
CA THR A 44 2.49 -17.35 -15.27
C THR A 44 4.01 -17.11 -15.28
N ILE A 45 4.77 -17.77 -14.40
CA ILE A 45 6.24 -17.66 -14.40
C ILE A 45 6.86 -18.41 -15.59
N PHE A 46 8.15 -18.19 -15.85
CA PHE A 46 8.84 -18.88 -16.94
C PHE A 46 8.79 -20.43 -16.76
N PRO A 47 8.54 -21.21 -17.83
CA PRO A 47 8.38 -22.67 -17.74
C PRO A 47 9.58 -23.44 -17.16
N ASP A 48 10.78 -22.88 -17.29
CA ASP A 48 12.04 -23.43 -16.79
C ASP A 48 12.41 -22.90 -15.38
N ALA A 49 11.57 -22.03 -14.80
CA ALA A 49 11.80 -21.49 -13.48
C ALA A 49 11.66 -22.58 -12.40
N THR A 50 12.67 -22.69 -11.55
CA THR A 50 12.73 -23.70 -10.48
C THR A 50 12.04 -23.27 -9.19
N ILE A 51 11.40 -22.10 -9.17
CA ILE A 51 10.78 -21.51 -7.97
C ILE A 51 9.30 -21.88 -7.76
N GLY A 52 8.69 -22.66 -8.67
CA GLY A 52 7.27 -23.04 -8.60
C GLY A 52 6.85 -23.82 -7.34
N TYR A 53 7.81 -24.39 -6.60
CA TYR A 53 7.55 -25.04 -5.30
C TYR A 53 6.99 -24.09 -4.22
N ARG A 54 7.10 -22.77 -4.43
CA ARG A 54 6.57 -21.73 -3.52
C ARG A 54 5.09 -21.44 -3.72
N SER A 55 4.48 -22.02 -4.76
CA SER A 55 3.09 -21.78 -5.11
C SER A 55 2.13 -22.16 -3.99
N ILE A 56 1.07 -21.36 -3.86
CA ILE A 56 -0.02 -21.57 -2.93
C ILE A 56 -1.24 -21.94 -3.76
N GLN A 57 -1.70 -23.19 -3.66
CA GLN A 57 -2.83 -23.71 -4.45
C GLN A 57 -4.18 -23.57 -3.73
N THR A 58 -4.17 -23.15 -2.48
CA THR A 58 -5.35 -23.14 -1.61
C THR A 58 -6.23 -21.90 -1.84
N PRO A 59 -7.47 -22.03 -2.35
CA PRO A 59 -8.26 -20.87 -2.80
C PRO A 59 -8.60 -19.86 -1.70
N TRP A 60 -8.86 -20.32 -0.48
CA TRP A 60 -9.19 -19.41 0.63
C TRP A 60 -7.99 -18.54 1.04
N LEU A 61 -6.75 -19.04 0.86
CA LEU A 61 -5.54 -18.24 1.10
C LEU A 61 -5.40 -17.14 0.06
N HIS A 62 -5.86 -17.35 -1.18
CA HIS A 62 -5.89 -16.31 -2.20
C HIS A 62 -6.80 -15.16 -1.78
N HIS A 63 -8.02 -15.48 -1.34
CA HIS A 63 -8.95 -14.46 -0.85
C HIS A 63 -8.42 -13.76 0.40
N ALA A 64 -7.85 -14.50 1.35
CA ALA A 64 -7.28 -13.92 2.57
C ALA A 64 -6.13 -12.96 2.24
N GLY A 65 -5.21 -13.35 1.36
CA GLY A 65 -4.10 -12.50 0.92
C GLY A 65 -4.59 -11.24 0.19
N TYR A 66 -5.57 -11.38 -0.70
CA TYR A 66 -6.10 -10.24 -1.43
C TYR A 66 -6.86 -9.25 -0.52
N ILE A 67 -7.71 -9.75 0.39
CA ILE A 67 -8.39 -8.91 1.39
C ILE A 67 -7.36 -8.20 2.28
N PHE A 68 -6.28 -8.88 2.67
CA PHE A 68 -5.21 -8.30 3.46
C PHE A 68 -4.50 -7.14 2.73
N ILE A 69 -4.22 -7.29 1.43
CA ILE A 69 -3.66 -6.21 0.59
C ILE A 69 -4.59 -4.99 0.61
N ILE A 70 -5.88 -5.18 0.32
CA ILE A 70 -6.87 -4.09 0.31
C ILE A 70 -6.94 -3.39 1.67
N ALA A 71 -6.88 -4.16 2.77
CA ALA A 71 -6.91 -3.60 4.12
C ALA A 71 -5.69 -2.70 4.39
N LEU A 72 -4.49 -3.11 3.96
CA LEU A 72 -3.26 -2.33 4.13
C LEU A 72 -3.26 -1.05 3.29
N GLU A 73 -3.74 -1.12 2.05
CA GLU A 73 -3.90 0.03 1.16
C GLU A 73 -4.91 1.03 1.73
N SER A 74 -6.07 0.54 2.18
CA SER A 74 -7.13 1.34 2.80
C SER A 74 -6.65 2.02 4.07
N LEU A 75 -5.94 1.29 4.93
CA LEU A 75 -5.40 1.83 6.18
C LEU A 75 -4.31 2.87 5.90
N THR A 76 -3.47 2.64 4.90
CA THR A 76 -2.48 3.63 4.46
C THR A 76 -3.15 4.91 3.99
N ALA A 77 -4.17 4.80 3.12
CA ALA A 77 -4.94 5.95 2.64
C ALA A 77 -5.55 6.75 3.79
N LEU A 78 -6.21 6.06 4.74
CA LEU A 78 -6.83 6.69 5.90
C LEU A 78 -5.82 7.43 6.78
N LEU A 79 -4.71 6.79 7.15
CA LEU A 79 -3.67 7.37 7.99
C LEU A 79 -2.99 8.58 7.31
N CYS A 80 -2.71 8.47 6.00
CA CYS A 80 -2.15 9.56 5.22
C CYS A 80 -3.14 10.72 5.07
N TRP A 81 -4.45 10.48 4.85
CA TRP A 81 -5.44 11.56 4.85
C TRP A 81 -5.51 12.29 6.19
N ILE A 82 -5.61 11.54 7.29
CA ILE A 82 -5.61 12.11 8.65
C ILE A 82 -4.32 12.91 8.88
N GLY A 83 -3.16 12.37 8.50
CA GLY A 83 -1.87 13.02 8.63
C GLY A 83 -1.75 14.31 7.80
N GLY A 84 -2.07 14.23 6.52
CA GLY A 84 -2.02 15.33 5.57
C GLY A 84 -2.92 16.49 5.97
N LEU A 85 -4.19 16.21 6.29
CA LEU A 85 -5.15 17.23 6.73
C LEU A 85 -4.74 17.88 8.07
N ARG A 86 -4.20 17.09 9.02
CA ARG A 86 -3.68 17.65 10.28
C ARG A 86 -2.46 18.55 10.07
N LEU A 87 -1.59 18.22 9.11
CA LEU A 87 -0.44 19.05 8.74
C LEU A 87 -0.87 20.34 8.05
N LEU A 88 -1.84 20.27 7.13
CA LEU A 88 -2.44 21.46 6.47
C LEU A 88 -3.08 22.40 7.49
N GLY A 89 -3.88 21.88 8.42
CA GLY A 89 -4.45 22.67 9.50
C GLY A 89 -3.43 23.14 10.56
N GLY A 90 -2.16 22.75 10.43
CA GLY A 90 -1.10 23.05 11.40
C GLY A 90 0.01 23.97 10.87
N LEU A 91 -0.09 24.45 9.64
CA LEU A 91 1.03 25.11 8.93
C LEU A 91 1.64 26.30 9.69
N LYS A 92 0.82 27.09 10.38
CA LYS A 92 1.22 28.29 11.14
C LYS A 92 1.56 28.03 12.61
N LEU A 93 1.45 26.78 13.09
CA LEU A 93 1.71 26.45 14.50
C LEU A 93 3.21 26.59 14.86
N PRO A 94 3.52 26.79 16.16
CA PRO A 94 4.89 26.67 16.66
C PRO A 94 5.52 25.32 16.29
N ALA A 95 6.84 25.29 16.12
CA ALA A 95 7.54 24.12 15.60
C ALA A 95 7.28 22.84 16.42
N LYS A 96 7.26 22.94 17.75
CA LYS A 96 6.96 21.83 18.67
C LYS A 96 5.56 21.22 18.40
N ALA A 97 4.55 22.08 18.24
CA ALA A 97 3.17 21.65 17.96
C ALA A 97 3.02 21.06 16.55
N PHE A 98 3.68 21.65 15.54
CA PHE A 98 3.68 21.10 14.17
C PHE A 98 4.33 19.70 14.11
N ASN A 99 5.44 19.51 14.83
CA ASN A 99 6.12 18.21 14.88
C ASN A 99 5.24 17.12 15.53
N GLY A 100 4.49 17.45 16.58
CA GLY A 100 3.55 16.52 17.21
C GLY A 100 2.45 16.01 16.28
N ARG A 101 2.05 16.80 15.27
CA ARG A 101 1.02 16.42 14.28
C ARG A 101 1.51 15.44 13.21
N LYS A 102 2.82 15.24 13.07
CA LYS A 102 3.39 14.36 12.04
C LYS A 102 3.15 12.87 12.29
N LYS A 103 2.80 12.47 13.51
CA LYS A 103 2.68 11.05 13.91
C LYS A 103 1.82 10.23 12.94
N TRP A 104 0.66 10.76 12.56
CA TRP A 104 -0.27 10.10 11.62
C TRP A 104 0.29 10.01 10.20
N ALA A 105 0.93 11.08 9.73
CA ALA A 105 1.60 11.08 8.43
C ALA A 105 2.75 10.08 8.39
N VAL A 106 3.57 10.01 9.44
CA VAL A 106 4.66 9.03 9.53
C VAL A 106 4.12 7.61 9.57
N ALA A 107 3.12 7.32 10.40
CA ALA A 107 2.51 6.00 10.46
C ALA A 107 1.94 5.56 9.11
N GLY A 108 1.20 6.44 8.42
CA GLY A 108 0.64 6.15 7.09
C GLY A 108 1.72 5.94 6.03
N LEU A 109 2.74 6.81 5.98
CA LEU A 109 3.85 6.67 5.03
C LEU A 109 4.67 5.40 5.28
N THR A 110 4.95 5.06 6.54
CA THR A 110 5.66 3.83 6.90
C THR A 110 4.85 2.61 6.50
N LEU A 111 3.55 2.58 6.83
CA LEU A 111 2.68 1.47 6.46
C LEU A 111 2.64 1.32 4.94
N GLY A 112 2.40 2.41 4.21
CA GLY A 112 2.39 2.40 2.75
C GLY A 112 3.70 1.88 2.19
N PHE A 113 4.83 2.42 2.62
CA PHE A 113 6.14 1.95 2.17
C PHE A 113 6.30 0.44 2.38
N LEU A 114 5.92 -0.10 3.54
CA LEU A 114 5.99 -1.54 3.79
C LEU A 114 5.04 -2.34 2.90
N THR A 115 3.81 -1.85 2.67
CA THR A 115 2.85 -2.49 1.76
C THR A 115 3.44 -2.64 0.35
N TRP A 116 3.95 -1.57 -0.25
CA TRP A 116 4.50 -1.62 -1.60
C TRP A 116 5.88 -2.28 -1.66
N GLN A 117 6.81 -1.89 -0.80
CA GLN A 117 8.18 -2.41 -0.85
C GLN A 117 8.26 -3.87 -0.40
N VAL A 118 7.63 -4.22 0.72
CA VAL A 118 7.72 -5.59 1.24
C VAL A 118 6.68 -6.48 0.57
N GLY A 119 5.42 -6.04 0.51
CA GLY A 119 4.34 -6.84 -0.07
C GLY A 119 4.49 -7.07 -1.56
N PHE A 120 4.62 -6.00 -2.36
CA PHE A 120 4.66 -6.13 -3.82
C PHE A 120 6.08 -6.38 -4.34
N MET A 121 7.08 -5.59 -3.97
CA MET A 121 8.42 -5.74 -4.55
C MET A 121 9.14 -6.99 -4.03
N SER A 122 9.23 -7.16 -2.70
CA SER A 122 9.99 -8.27 -2.13
C SER A 122 9.21 -9.60 -2.15
N ILE A 123 7.95 -9.63 -1.70
CA ILE A 123 7.18 -10.88 -1.65
C ILE A 123 6.58 -11.18 -3.04
N GLY A 124 5.83 -10.25 -3.62
CA GLY A 124 5.26 -10.43 -4.97
C GLY A 124 6.34 -10.68 -6.03
N GLY A 125 7.28 -9.73 -6.17
CA GLY A 125 8.35 -9.80 -7.15
C GLY A 125 9.30 -10.96 -6.90
N GLU A 126 10.09 -10.91 -5.83
CA GLU A 126 11.21 -11.85 -5.64
C GLU A 126 10.79 -13.25 -5.15
N TRP A 127 9.79 -13.34 -4.27
CA TRP A 127 9.36 -14.64 -3.76
C TRP A 127 8.47 -15.39 -4.77
N PHE A 128 7.47 -14.71 -5.32
CA PHE A 128 6.46 -15.31 -6.21
C PHE A 128 6.73 -15.15 -7.71
N GLY A 129 7.70 -14.36 -8.13
CA GLY A 129 7.98 -14.20 -9.55
C GLY A 129 7.02 -13.29 -10.31
N MET A 130 6.48 -12.27 -9.65
CA MET A 130 5.58 -11.28 -10.23
C MET A 130 6.35 -10.26 -11.10
N TRP A 131 6.93 -10.72 -12.22
CA TRP A 131 7.60 -9.90 -13.24
C TRP A 131 7.14 -10.24 -14.65
#